data_AF-V5EHG3-F1
#
_entry.id   AF-V5EHG3-F1
#
_cell.length_a   1.000
_cell.length_b   1.000
_cell.length_c   1.000
_cell.angle_alpha   90.00
_cell.angle_beta   90.00
_cell.angle_gamma   90.00
#
_symmetry.space_group_name_H-M   'P 1'
#
loop_
_entity.id
_entity.type
_entity.pdbx_description
1 polymer ?
#
loop_
_entity_poly.entity_id
_entity_poly.type
_entity_poly.pdbx_seq_one_letter_code
_entity_poly.pdbx_strand_id
1 'polypeptide(L)'
;MPKATKTGSAKKPAAAPYSKGKASKAPKNPLFEKRPRNFGIGQDIQPTRDLSRFTKWPEYVRLQRQKVILNQRLKVPPAIAQFANTLDKNTATNLFKLLNKYRPESKQEKKGRLDAAAKDIADGKKGDAKADGKKPLFVKYGLNHCVALIEAKKAALVVIAADVDPIELVVFLPALCRKMGVPYVIVKSKASIGALVHKKTAAVALIQEVRSEDERELANLVSAAKANYLDKAEEIRRHWGGGHLSQRSNHKLAKRAKIAALQPKPVAAAAPAAAAEDDDE
;
A
#
# COMPACT_ATOMS: atom_id res chain seq x y z
N MET A 1 -66.70 19.20 -8.77
CA MET A 1 -67.30 20.30 -7.96
C MET A 1 -68.72 19.88 -7.64
N PRO A 2 -69.13 19.87 -6.37
CA PRO A 2 -69.66 21.11 -5.81
C PRO A 2 -69.28 21.42 -4.34
N LYS A 3 -69.02 22.73 -4.18
CA LYS A 3 -69.40 23.64 -3.10
C LYS A 3 -68.80 23.49 -1.68
N ALA A 4 -67.87 24.42 -1.42
CA ALA A 4 -67.44 24.85 -0.10
C ALA A 4 -68.40 25.85 0.53
N THR A 5 -68.65 25.70 1.85
CA THR A 5 -69.04 26.70 2.87
C THR A 5 -69.38 25.87 4.13
N LYS A 6 -68.91 26.10 5.36
CA LYS A 6 -68.45 27.29 6.08
C LYS A 6 -67.43 26.86 7.14
N THR A 7 -66.52 27.79 7.43
CA THR A 7 -65.50 27.79 8.48
C THR A 7 -66.05 27.46 9.87
N GLY A 8 -65.71 26.28 10.39
CA GLY A 8 -65.88 25.87 11.79
C GLY A 8 -64.58 26.05 12.56
N SER A 9 -64.67 26.61 13.77
CA SER A 9 -63.57 26.95 14.67
C SER A 9 -62.60 25.78 14.91
N ALA A 10 -61.38 25.90 14.41
CA ALA A 10 -60.30 24.99 14.80
C ALA A 10 -59.89 25.27 16.25
N LYS A 11 -60.24 24.35 17.16
CA LYS A 11 -59.67 24.26 18.51
C LYS A 11 -58.15 24.16 18.37
N LYS A 12 -57.43 25.24 18.71
CA LYS A 12 -55.98 25.17 18.93
C LYS A 12 -55.73 24.28 20.16
N PRO A 13 -54.78 23.33 20.11
CA PRO A 13 -54.37 22.61 21.30
C PRO A 13 -53.78 23.61 22.31
N ALA A 14 -54.09 23.43 23.59
CA ALA A 14 -53.56 24.25 24.67
C ALA A 14 -52.03 24.25 24.64
N ALA A 15 -51.42 25.41 24.89
CA ALA A 15 -49.97 25.55 24.95
C ALA A 15 -49.40 24.65 26.06
N ALA A 16 -48.35 23.89 25.75
CA ALA A 16 -47.66 23.05 26.72
C ALA A 16 -47.16 23.91 27.91
N PRO A 17 -47.33 23.48 29.17
CA PRO A 17 -47.12 24.30 30.37
C PRO A 17 -45.64 24.59 30.68
N TYR A 18 -44.72 24.09 29.86
CA TYR A 18 -43.29 24.31 30.05
C TYR A 18 -42.77 25.21 28.93
N SER A 19 -42.77 26.52 29.19
CA SER A 19 -41.90 27.44 28.47
C SER A 19 -40.48 26.90 28.55
N LYS A 20 -39.79 26.73 27.41
CA LYS A 20 -38.33 26.54 27.42
C LYS A 20 -37.75 27.66 28.28
N GLY A 21 -37.35 27.33 29.51
CA GLY A 21 -36.79 28.28 30.45
C GLY A 21 -35.65 28.99 29.75
N LYS A 22 -35.71 30.32 29.68
CA LYS A 22 -34.52 31.13 29.38
C LYS A 22 -33.48 30.70 30.39
N ALA A 23 -32.44 29.99 29.96
CA ALA A 23 -31.30 29.68 30.80
C ALA A 23 -30.81 30.99 31.43
N SER A 24 -31.02 31.14 32.74
CA SER A 24 -30.53 32.29 33.49
C SER A 24 -29.02 32.28 33.40
N LYS A 25 -28.43 33.32 32.80
CA LYS A 25 -26.97 33.46 32.76
C LYS A 25 -26.46 33.42 34.21
N ALA A 26 -25.60 32.46 34.51
CA ALA A 26 -24.96 32.37 35.81
C ALA A 26 -24.29 33.71 36.18
N PRO A 27 -24.30 34.11 37.47
CA PRO A 27 -23.72 35.37 37.91
C PRO A 27 -22.24 35.44 37.52
N LYS A 28 -21.84 36.49 36.79
CA LYS A 28 -20.44 36.72 36.42
C LYS A 28 -19.73 37.34 37.62
N ASN A 29 -18.72 36.65 38.14
CA ASN A 29 -17.87 37.19 39.19
C ASN A 29 -17.05 38.39 38.63
N PRO A 30 -17.16 39.60 39.21
CA PRO A 30 -16.46 40.80 38.74
C PRO A 30 -14.93 40.70 38.86
N LEU A 31 -14.41 39.74 39.62
CA LEU A 31 -12.96 39.48 39.75
C LEU A 31 -12.37 38.74 38.54
N PHE A 32 -13.20 38.15 37.67
CA PHE A 32 -12.72 37.42 36.49
C PHE A 32 -12.88 38.24 35.22
N GLU A 33 -11.78 38.87 34.79
CA GLU A 33 -11.72 39.63 33.55
C GLU A 33 -11.14 38.79 32.39
N LYS A 34 -11.70 38.98 31.18
CA LYS A 34 -11.13 38.38 29.97
C LYS A 34 -9.88 39.16 29.57
N ARG A 35 -8.70 38.56 29.71
CA ARG A 35 -7.41 39.13 29.29
C ARG A 35 -6.85 38.34 28.10
N PRO A 36 -7.37 38.55 26.87
CA PRO A 36 -6.89 37.82 25.71
C PRO A 36 -5.49 38.31 25.34
N ARG A 37 -4.61 37.37 24.99
CA ARG A 37 -3.29 37.67 24.44
C ARG A 37 -3.34 37.84 22.93
N ASN A 38 -2.59 38.79 22.40
CA ASN A 38 -2.40 39.00 20.98
C ASN A 38 -1.09 38.34 20.53
N PHE A 39 -1.19 37.27 19.74
CA PHE A 39 -0.03 36.52 19.24
C PHE A 39 0.44 36.96 17.84
N GLY A 40 0.08 38.18 17.44
CA GLY A 40 0.61 38.86 16.27
C GLY A 40 2.13 39.08 16.35
N ILE A 41 2.74 39.44 15.23
CA ILE A 41 4.17 39.74 15.17
C ILE A 41 4.44 40.99 16.04
N GLY A 42 5.39 40.89 16.98
CA GLY A 42 5.79 42.01 17.86
C GLY A 42 4.85 42.29 19.03
N GLN A 43 3.92 41.38 19.35
CA GLN A 43 2.96 41.52 20.44
C GLN A 43 3.33 40.57 21.61
N ASP A 44 2.39 39.82 22.17
CA ASP A 44 2.65 38.88 23.26
C ASP A 44 3.54 37.70 22.82
N ILE A 45 4.21 37.07 23.79
CA ILE A 45 5.02 35.85 23.58
C ILE A 45 4.15 34.78 22.91
N GLN A 46 4.68 34.21 21.83
CA GLN A 46 4.02 33.15 21.08
C GLN A 46 3.75 31.93 21.98
N PRO A 47 2.59 31.27 21.86
CA PRO A 47 2.32 30.05 22.58
C PRO A 47 3.25 28.93 22.06
N THR A 48 3.40 27.88 22.84
CA THR A 48 4.04 26.65 22.36
C THR A 48 3.26 26.10 21.17
N ARG A 49 4.00 25.71 20.12
CA ARG A 49 3.44 25.15 18.87
C ARG A 49 4.15 23.84 18.56
N ASP A 50 3.55 23.02 17.71
CA ASP A 50 4.23 21.85 17.17
C ASP A 50 5.40 22.30 16.26
N LEU A 51 6.62 22.09 16.74
CA LEU A 51 7.86 22.40 16.03
C LEU A 51 8.44 21.19 15.29
N SER A 52 7.76 20.04 15.24
CA SER A 52 8.28 18.78 14.70
C SER A 52 8.84 18.88 13.27
N ARG A 53 8.27 19.77 12.43
CA ARG A 53 8.78 20.06 11.07
C ARG A 53 10.08 20.87 11.06
N PHE A 54 10.32 21.70 12.07
CA PHE A 54 11.45 22.63 12.18
C PHE A 54 12.54 22.13 13.14
N THR A 55 12.26 21.07 13.90
CA THR A 55 13.24 20.40 14.76
C THR A 55 14.47 19.96 13.97
N LYS A 56 15.66 20.20 14.53
CA LYS A 56 16.91 19.62 14.03
C LYS A 56 16.94 18.13 14.37
N TRP A 57 16.55 17.30 13.42
CA TRP A 57 16.49 15.86 13.59
C TRP A 57 17.89 15.23 13.72
N PRO A 58 18.05 14.16 14.53
CA PRO A 58 19.28 13.36 14.58
C PRO A 58 19.70 12.89 13.19
N GLU A 59 21.01 12.67 13.01
CA GLU A 59 21.59 12.38 11.70
C GLU A 59 20.99 11.14 11.01
N TYR A 60 20.81 10.04 11.74
CA TYR A 60 20.22 8.82 11.17
C TYR A 60 18.80 9.03 10.62
N VAL A 61 17.99 9.87 11.28
CA VAL A 61 16.64 10.23 10.82
C VAL A 61 16.73 11.06 9.53
N ARG A 62 17.67 12.01 9.48
CA ARG A 62 17.91 12.84 8.29
C ARG A 62 18.34 11.98 7.10
N LEU A 63 19.31 11.08 7.29
CA LEU A 63 19.82 10.19 6.26
C LEU A 63 18.73 9.24 5.72
N GLN A 64 17.93 8.62 6.59
CA GLN A 64 16.82 7.76 6.18
C GLN A 64 15.77 8.52 5.36
N ARG A 65 15.38 9.73 5.80
CA ARG A 65 14.44 10.58 5.05
C ARG A 65 15.02 11.04 3.71
N GLN A 66 16.29 11.43 3.68
CA GLN A 66 16.99 11.84 2.46
C GLN A 66 17.09 10.68 1.46
N LYS A 67 17.39 9.44 1.92
CA LYS A 67 17.41 8.24 1.07
C LYS A 67 16.06 8.02 0.37
N VAL A 68 14.94 8.13 1.11
CA VAL A 68 13.59 8.00 0.54
C VAL A 68 13.28 9.11 -0.46
N ILE A 69 13.63 10.36 -0.14
CA ILE A 69 13.42 11.50 -1.05
C ILE A 69 14.26 11.32 -2.31
N LEU A 70 15.51 10.89 -2.19
CA LEU A 70 16.40 10.69 -3.33
C LEU A 70 15.84 9.64 -4.30
N ASN A 71 15.36 8.50 -3.79
CA ASN A 71 14.71 7.46 -4.59
C ASN A 71 13.45 7.95 -5.32
N GLN A 72 12.71 8.90 -4.76
CA GLN A 72 11.55 9.49 -5.43
C GLN A 72 11.93 10.51 -6.51
N ARG A 73 13.06 11.21 -6.34
CA ARG A 73 13.49 12.32 -7.20
C ARG A 73 14.29 11.85 -8.40
N LEU A 74 15.15 10.85 -8.22
CA LEU A 74 15.93 10.26 -9.30
C LEU A 74 15.03 9.43 -10.22
N LYS A 75 15.46 9.28 -11.48
CA LYS A 75 14.86 8.30 -12.39
C LYS A 75 15.35 6.91 -11.97
N VAL A 76 14.42 6.05 -11.60
CA VAL A 76 14.71 4.70 -11.11
C VAL A 76 14.61 3.71 -12.27
N PRO A 77 15.65 2.88 -12.52
CA PRO A 77 15.62 1.88 -13.57
C PRO A 77 14.44 0.90 -13.41
N PRO A 78 13.85 0.39 -14.51
CA PRO A 78 12.70 -0.51 -14.48
C PRO A 78 12.90 -1.76 -13.61
N ALA A 79 14.11 -2.32 -13.60
CA ALA A 79 14.46 -3.48 -12.80
C ALA A 79 14.32 -3.28 -11.29
N ILE A 80 14.43 -2.02 -10.82
CA ILE A 80 14.24 -1.66 -9.40
C ILE A 80 12.81 -1.13 -9.20
N ALA A 81 12.31 -0.33 -10.16
CA ALA A 81 10.98 0.27 -10.08
C ALA A 81 9.85 -0.76 -9.96
N GLN A 82 10.02 -1.96 -10.53
CA GLN A 82 9.04 -3.04 -10.41
C GLN A 82 8.71 -3.43 -8.95
N PHE A 83 9.63 -3.23 -8.00
CA PHE A 83 9.38 -3.52 -6.57
C PHE A 83 8.48 -2.48 -5.89
N ALA A 84 8.24 -1.32 -6.50
CA ALA A 84 7.22 -0.38 -6.03
C ALA A 84 5.80 -0.88 -6.32
N ASN A 85 5.63 -1.71 -7.37
CA ASN A 85 4.35 -2.28 -7.78
C ASN A 85 4.04 -3.55 -6.99
N THR A 86 3.59 -3.33 -5.75
CA THR A 86 3.25 -4.41 -4.81
C THR A 86 1.80 -4.87 -4.96
N LEU A 87 1.55 -6.11 -4.55
CA LEU A 87 0.22 -6.72 -4.52
C LEU A 87 -0.69 -5.90 -3.60
N ASP A 88 -1.95 -5.75 -4.00
CA ASP A 88 -2.93 -5.00 -3.22
C ASP A 88 -3.19 -5.69 -1.87
N LYS A 89 -3.69 -4.91 -0.90
CA LYS A 89 -3.84 -5.35 0.49
C LYS A 89 -4.80 -6.54 0.62
N ASN A 90 -5.85 -6.60 -0.19
CA ASN A 90 -6.88 -7.63 -0.07
C ASN A 90 -6.35 -8.97 -0.59
N THR A 91 -5.75 -8.97 -1.78
CA THR A 91 -5.13 -10.17 -2.36
C THR A 91 -3.95 -10.63 -1.50
N ALA A 92 -3.13 -9.72 -0.96
CA ALA A 92 -2.06 -10.07 -0.03
C ALA A 92 -2.59 -10.73 1.26
N THR A 93 -3.72 -10.25 1.79
CA THR A 93 -4.34 -10.87 2.98
C THR A 93 -4.77 -12.30 2.69
N ASN A 94 -5.40 -12.55 1.54
CA ASN A 94 -5.80 -13.90 1.12
C ASN A 94 -4.59 -14.81 0.89
N LEU A 95 -3.54 -14.28 0.27
CA LEU A 95 -2.25 -14.99 0.10
C LEU A 95 -1.68 -15.43 1.45
N PHE A 96 -1.56 -14.52 2.42
CA PHE A 96 -1.00 -14.87 3.74
C PHE A 96 -1.91 -15.80 4.55
N LYS A 97 -3.24 -15.73 4.37
CA LYS A 97 -4.17 -16.72 4.96
C LYS A 97 -3.90 -18.12 4.45
N LEU A 98 -3.78 -18.29 3.13
CA LEU A 98 -3.43 -19.57 2.52
C LEU A 98 -2.07 -20.05 3.02
N LEU A 99 -1.03 -19.21 2.93
CA LEU A 99 0.32 -19.58 3.34
C LEU A 99 0.40 -19.98 4.82
N ASN A 100 -0.40 -19.37 5.70
CA ASN A 100 -0.44 -19.70 7.12
C ASN A 100 -0.86 -21.17 7.38
N LYS A 101 -1.72 -21.74 6.52
CA LYS A 101 -2.09 -23.18 6.57
C LYS A 101 -0.89 -24.11 6.30
N TYR A 102 0.10 -23.63 5.55
CA TYR A 102 1.28 -24.38 5.09
C TYR A 102 2.57 -23.95 5.79
N ARG A 103 2.50 -23.48 7.05
CA ARG A 103 3.70 -23.03 7.77
C ARG A 103 4.67 -24.19 8.04
N PRO A 104 5.98 -23.96 7.91
CA PRO A 104 6.98 -24.93 8.33
C PRO A 104 6.97 -25.11 9.85
N GLU A 105 7.27 -26.31 10.32
CA GLU A 105 7.29 -26.65 11.75
C GLU A 105 8.23 -25.73 12.56
N SER A 106 7.79 -25.34 13.75
CA SER A 106 8.64 -24.67 14.72
C SER A 106 9.67 -25.65 15.31
N LYS A 107 10.73 -25.13 15.94
CA LYS A 107 11.74 -26.00 16.60
C LYS A 107 11.13 -26.86 17.71
N GLN A 108 10.13 -26.34 18.42
CA GLN A 108 9.44 -27.04 19.51
C GLN A 108 8.53 -28.15 18.96
N GLU A 109 7.76 -27.85 17.91
CA GLU A 109 6.94 -28.86 17.21
C GLU A 109 7.81 -29.96 16.60
N LYS A 110 8.93 -29.60 15.99
CA LYS A 110 9.88 -30.56 15.44
C LYS A 110 10.42 -31.49 16.52
N LYS A 111 10.79 -30.94 17.68
CA LYS A 111 11.24 -31.74 18.83
C LYS A 111 10.13 -32.69 19.28
N GLY A 112 8.91 -32.20 19.50
CA GLY A 112 7.77 -33.02 19.89
C GLY A 112 7.45 -34.13 18.88
N ARG A 113 7.55 -33.85 17.57
CA ARG A 113 7.36 -34.84 16.50
C ARG A 113 8.44 -35.92 16.53
N LEU A 114 9.71 -35.54 16.74
CA LEU A 114 10.80 -36.49 16.85
C LEU A 114 10.71 -37.33 18.12
N ASP A 115 10.34 -36.72 19.25
CA ASP A 115 10.15 -37.42 20.52
C ASP A 115 8.98 -38.42 20.43
N ALA A 116 7.87 -38.04 19.76
CA ALA A 116 6.74 -38.93 19.51
C ALA A 116 7.14 -40.10 18.58
N ALA A 117 7.81 -39.80 17.46
CA ALA A 117 8.30 -40.83 16.55
C ALA A 117 9.30 -41.77 17.24
N ALA A 118 10.18 -41.26 18.09
CA ALA A 118 11.12 -42.06 18.86
C ALA A 118 10.40 -43.00 19.85
N LYS A 119 9.33 -42.53 20.51
CA LYS A 119 8.49 -43.37 21.38
C LYS A 119 7.78 -44.47 20.59
N ASP A 120 7.17 -44.14 19.45
CA ASP A 120 6.50 -45.14 18.60
C ASP A 120 7.47 -46.23 18.10
N ILE A 121 8.70 -45.84 17.75
CA ILE A 121 9.76 -46.79 17.37
C ILE A 121 10.18 -47.65 18.57
N ALA A 122 10.34 -47.06 19.76
CA ALA A 122 10.69 -47.77 20.98
C ALA A 122 9.60 -48.77 21.41
N ASP A 123 8.33 -48.44 21.18
CA ASP A 123 7.16 -49.29 21.44
C ASP A 123 6.99 -50.41 20.38
N GLY A 124 7.97 -50.57 19.47
CA GLY A 124 7.99 -51.65 18.48
C GLY A 124 7.02 -51.46 17.31
N LYS A 125 6.35 -50.31 17.19
CA LYS A 125 5.58 -49.95 16.00
C LYS A 125 6.58 -49.59 14.89
N LYS A 126 7.02 -50.61 14.14
CA LYS A 126 7.82 -50.43 12.92
C LYS A 126 6.97 -49.74 11.85
N GLY A 127 6.91 -48.42 11.90
CA GLY A 127 6.51 -47.59 10.78
C GLY A 127 7.66 -46.65 10.49
N ASP A 128 8.38 -46.91 9.40
CA ASP A 128 9.23 -45.88 8.81
C ASP A 128 8.33 -44.66 8.55
N ALA A 129 8.40 -43.63 9.39
CA ALA A 129 7.57 -42.43 9.29
C ALA A 129 7.76 -41.67 7.96
N LYS A 130 8.70 -42.11 7.11
CA LYS A 130 8.92 -41.65 5.73
C LYS A 130 8.26 -42.50 4.65
N ALA A 131 7.87 -43.74 4.94
CA ALA A 131 7.31 -44.68 3.96
C ALA A 131 5.78 -44.57 3.83
N ASP A 132 5.06 -44.38 4.95
CA ASP A 132 3.59 -44.35 4.97
C ASP A 132 2.98 -42.94 5.09
N GLY A 133 3.79 -41.92 5.39
CA GLY A 133 3.33 -40.54 5.59
C GLY A 133 3.33 -39.74 4.29
N LYS A 134 2.14 -39.27 3.85
CA LYS A 134 2.03 -38.24 2.80
C LYS A 134 3.05 -37.13 3.08
N LYS A 135 3.94 -36.86 2.12
CA LYS A 135 5.02 -35.88 2.25
C LYS A 135 4.47 -34.55 2.79
N PRO A 136 5.01 -34.01 3.90
CA PRO A 136 4.48 -32.79 4.48
C PRO A 136 4.63 -31.63 3.50
N LEU A 137 3.52 -30.99 3.18
CA LEU A 137 3.44 -29.81 2.35
C LEU A 137 3.64 -28.58 3.22
N PHE A 138 4.66 -27.78 2.92
CA PHE A 138 4.94 -26.54 3.62
C PHE A 138 5.59 -25.53 2.67
N VAL A 139 5.46 -24.26 3.03
CA VAL A 139 6.07 -23.13 2.33
C VAL A 139 7.59 -23.27 2.37
N LYS A 140 8.21 -23.30 1.19
CA LYS A 140 9.67 -23.30 1.05
C LYS A 140 10.16 -21.87 1.14
N TYR A 141 11.31 -21.68 1.78
CA TYR A 141 11.90 -20.38 1.99
C TYR A 141 13.42 -20.45 1.87
N GLY A 142 14.03 -19.27 1.80
CA GLY A 142 15.48 -19.11 1.62
C GLY A 142 15.82 -18.93 0.14
N LEU A 143 16.64 -17.91 -0.15
CA LEU A 143 16.89 -17.44 -1.51
C LEU A 143 17.40 -18.56 -2.43
N ASN A 144 18.50 -19.22 -2.06
CA ASN A 144 19.14 -20.25 -2.88
C ASN A 144 18.21 -21.44 -3.14
N HIS A 145 17.49 -21.89 -2.11
CA HIS A 145 16.54 -22.99 -2.26
C HIS A 145 15.36 -22.59 -3.13
N CYS A 146 14.85 -21.37 -3.00
CA CYS A 146 13.78 -20.87 -3.84
C CYS A 146 14.20 -20.78 -5.32
N VAL A 147 15.41 -20.27 -5.59
CA VAL A 147 15.97 -20.20 -6.95
C VAL A 147 16.04 -21.59 -7.60
N ALA A 148 16.62 -22.58 -6.90
CA ALA A 148 16.72 -23.94 -7.42
C ALA A 148 15.35 -24.56 -7.76
N LEU A 149 14.31 -24.26 -6.96
CA LEU A 149 12.95 -24.76 -7.22
C LEU A 149 12.25 -24.03 -8.38
N ILE A 150 12.55 -22.75 -8.60
CA ILE A 150 12.07 -21.99 -9.75
C ILE A 150 12.70 -22.52 -11.04
N GLU A 151 14.02 -22.76 -11.03
CA GLU A 151 14.74 -23.32 -12.18
C GLU A 151 14.26 -24.73 -12.52
N ALA A 152 13.98 -25.54 -11.51
CA ALA A 152 13.39 -26.87 -11.68
C ALA A 152 11.90 -26.85 -12.06
N LYS A 153 11.27 -25.66 -12.19
CA LYS A 153 9.83 -25.49 -12.47
C LYS A 153 8.91 -26.24 -11.48
N LYS A 154 9.35 -26.39 -10.23
CA LYS A 154 8.60 -27.07 -9.16
C LYS A 154 7.82 -26.12 -8.25
N ALA A 155 7.82 -24.82 -8.56
CA ALA A 155 7.12 -23.80 -7.79
C ALA A 155 5.80 -23.44 -8.48
N ALA A 156 4.69 -23.49 -7.76
CA ALA A 156 3.38 -23.07 -8.26
C ALA A 156 3.19 -21.55 -8.14
N LEU A 157 3.68 -20.94 -7.05
CA LEU A 157 3.63 -19.51 -6.82
C LEU A 157 4.83 -19.05 -6.00
N VAL A 158 5.47 -17.96 -6.43
CA VAL A 158 6.61 -17.34 -5.76
C VAL A 158 6.22 -15.99 -5.15
N VAL A 159 6.61 -15.75 -3.91
CA VAL A 159 6.35 -14.51 -3.16
C VAL A 159 7.67 -13.81 -2.89
N ILE A 160 7.82 -12.60 -3.40
CA ILE A 160 9.05 -11.79 -3.31
C ILE A 160 8.76 -10.56 -2.45
N ALA A 161 9.63 -10.24 -1.49
CA ALA A 161 9.51 -9.01 -0.71
C ALA A 161 10.07 -7.78 -1.45
N ALA A 162 9.40 -6.63 -1.29
CA ALA A 162 9.81 -5.35 -1.87
C ALA A 162 10.86 -4.58 -1.06
N ASP A 163 10.91 -4.77 0.26
CA ASP A 163 11.74 -4.02 1.22
C ASP A 163 13.06 -4.75 1.56
N VAL A 164 13.59 -5.52 0.62
CA VAL A 164 14.85 -6.25 0.78
C VAL A 164 16.03 -5.29 0.63
N ASP A 165 16.97 -5.39 1.56
CA ASP A 165 18.20 -4.60 1.59
C ASP A 165 19.31 -5.60 1.95
N PRO A 166 20.26 -5.92 1.05
CA PRO A 166 20.50 -5.36 -0.29
C PRO A 166 19.53 -5.84 -1.40
N ILE A 167 19.18 -4.97 -2.36
CA ILE A 167 18.16 -5.24 -3.40
C ILE A 167 18.65 -6.24 -4.47
N GLU A 168 19.96 -6.36 -4.64
CA GLU A 168 20.65 -7.24 -5.57
C GLU A 168 20.26 -8.71 -5.36
N LEU A 169 19.89 -9.07 -4.12
CA LEU A 169 19.45 -10.40 -3.75
C LEU A 169 18.14 -10.82 -4.45
N VAL A 170 17.27 -9.88 -4.82
CA VAL A 170 15.96 -10.18 -5.38
C VAL A 170 15.71 -9.59 -6.76
N VAL A 171 16.56 -8.66 -7.22
CA VAL A 171 16.36 -7.93 -8.48
C VAL A 171 16.21 -8.84 -9.70
N PHE A 172 16.89 -9.99 -9.70
CA PHE A 172 16.88 -10.95 -10.80
C PHE A 172 15.68 -11.92 -10.76
N LEU A 173 15.01 -12.06 -9.61
CA LEU A 173 13.96 -13.07 -9.41
C LEU A 173 12.73 -12.88 -10.32
N PRO A 174 12.18 -11.66 -10.51
CA PRO A 174 11.07 -11.47 -11.45
C PRO A 174 11.42 -11.89 -12.88
N ALA A 175 12.66 -11.64 -13.32
CA ALA A 175 13.13 -12.06 -14.64
C ALA A 175 13.29 -13.58 -14.72
N LEU A 176 13.81 -14.22 -13.67
CA LEU A 176 13.94 -15.67 -13.57
C LEU A 176 12.56 -16.37 -13.59
N CYS A 177 11.62 -15.91 -12.77
CA CYS A 177 10.26 -16.46 -12.70
C CYS A 177 9.57 -16.37 -14.07
N ARG A 178 9.70 -15.23 -14.75
CA ARG A 178 9.17 -15.03 -16.10
C ARG A 178 9.79 -15.97 -17.13
N LYS A 179 11.12 -16.11 -17.14
CA LYS A 179 11.82 -17.02 -18.05
C LYS A 179 11.40 -18.47 -17.85
N MET A 180 11.16 -18.87 -16.60
CA MET A 180 10.72 -20.23 -16.26
C MET A 180 9.21 -20.44 -16.39
N GLY A 181 8.42 -19.38 -16.61
CA GLY A 181 6.96 -19.44 -16.69
C GLY A 181 6.27 -19.61 -15.34
N VAL A 182 6.96 -19.30 -14.23
CA VAL A 182 6.45 -19.44 -12.86
C VAL A 182 5.75 -18.15 -12.43
N PRO A 183 4.49 -18.20 -11.97
CA PRO A 183 3.79 -17.04 -11.42
C PRO A 183 4.48 -16.48 -10.18
N TYR A 184 4.62 -15.16 -10.11
CA TYR A 184 5.21 -14.48 -8.95
C TYR A 184 4.36 -13.29 -8.51
N VAL A 185 4.50 -12.93 -7.24
CA VAL A 185 3.91 -11.73 -6.64
C VAL A 185 4.94 -10.98 -5.82
N ILE A 186 4.83 -9.65 -5.80
CA ILE A 186 5.68 -8.79 -4.98
C ILE A 186 4.85 -8.29 -3.79
N VAL A 187 5.26 -8.61 -2.57
CA VAL A 187 4.61 -8.17 -1.33
C VAL A 187 5.41 -7.07 -0.65
N LYS A 188 4.72 -6.22 0.12
CA LYS A 188 5.31 -5.01 0.72
C LYS A 188 6.42 -5.27 1.71
N SER A 189 6.36 -6.35 2.49
CA SER A 189 7.30 -6.56 3.60
C SER A 189 7.85 -7.98 3.73
N LYS A 190 9.18 -8.06 3.86
CA LYS A 190 9.97 -9.23 4.23
C LYS A 190 9.73 -9.69 5.66
N ALA A 191 9.26 -8.80 6.53
CA ALA A 191 8.91 -9.15 7.91
C ALA A 191 7.65 -10.03 7.94
N SER A 192 6.66 -9.74 7.09
CA SER A 192 5.45 -10.56 6.96
C SER A 192 5.76 -11.98 6.47
N ILE A 193 6.66 -12.11 5.49
CA ILE A 193 7.17 -13.43 5.04
C ILE A 193 7.99 -14.09 6.16
N GLY A 194 8.82 -13.33 6.88
CA GLY A 194 9.61 -13.84 8.01
C GLY A 194 8.73 -14.46 9.10
N ALA A 195 7.67 -13.76 9.51
CA ALA A 195 6.74 -14.22 10.53
C ALA A 195 6.08 -15.57 10.16
N LEU A 196 5.74 -15.75 8.87
CA LEU A 196 5.22 -17.00 8.35
C LEU A 196 6.17 -18.18 8.58
N VAL A 197 7.48 -17.99 8.36
CA VAL A 197 8.49 -19.06 8.42
C VAL A 197 9.27 -19.10 9.74
N HIS A 198 8.74 -18.46 10.79
CA HIS A 198 9.37 -18.38 12.12
C HIS A 198 10.78 -17.74 12.09
N LYS A 199 10.96 -16.70 11.27
CA LYS A 199 12.18 -15.89 11.17
C LYS A 199 11.85 -14.41 11.37
N LYS A 200 12.88 -13.61 11.66
CA LYS A 200 12.71 -12.14 11.74
C LYS A 200 12.34 -11.55 10.38
N THR A 201 12.97 -12.05 9.31
CA THR A 201 12.78 -11.61 7.93
C THR A 201 12.99 -12.78 6.97
N ALA A 202 12.32 -12.73 5.82
CA ALA A 202 12.59 -13.61 4.69
C ALA A 202 12.37 -12.83 3.38
N ALA A 203 13.34 -12.91 2.46
CA ALA A 203 13.27 -12.17 1.19
C ALA A 203 12.31 -12.83 0.19
N VAL A 204 12.26 -14.17 0.20
CA VAL A 204 11.48 -14.97 -0.74
C VAL A 204 10.87 -16.16 -0.01
N ALA A 205 9.64 -16.48 -0.39
CA ALA A 205 8.98 -17.73 -0.06
C ALA A 205 8.25 -18.27 -1.30
N LEU A 206 8.03 -19.57 -1.35
CA LEU A 206 7.27 -20.19 -2.43
C LEU A 206 6.45 -21.36 -1.93
N ILE A 207 5.43 -21.71 -2.70
CA ILE A 207 4.64 -22.92 -2.52
C ILE A 207 4.76 -23.80 -3.76
N GLN A 208 4.93 -25.11 -3.55
CA GLN A 208 5.08 -26.08 -4.63
C GLN A 208 3.73 -26.68 -4.98
N GLU A 209 3.06 -27.22 -3.96
CA GLU A 209 1.79 -27.92 -4.05
C GLU A 209 0.97 -27.55 -2.81
N VAL A 210 -0.34 -27.63 -2.95
CA VAL A 210 -1.32 -27.47 -1.87
C VAL A 210 -2.17 -28.74 -1.78
N ARG A 211 -2.90 -28.89 -0.68
CA ARG A 211 -3.95 -29.90 -0.54
C ARG A 211 -5.08 -29.57 -1.52
N SER A 212 -5.83 -30.60 -1.92
CA SER A 212 -6.96 -30.47 -2.86
C SER A 212 -8.02 -29.46 -2.41
N GLU A 213 -8.24 -29.33 -1.10
CA GLU A 213 -9.18 -28.38 -0.50
C GLU A 213 -8.81 -26.90 -0.77
N ASP A 214 -7.52 -26.61 -0.91
CA ASP A 214 -6.98 -25.25 -1.09
C ASP A 214 -6.62 -24.93 -2.54
N GLU A 215 -6.76 -25.87 -3.47
CA GLU A 215 -6.33 -25.74 -4.86
C GLU A 215 -7.06 -24.60 -5.58
N ARG A 216 -8.36 -24.41 -5.28
CA ARG A 216 -9.14 -23.28 -5.79
C ARG A 216 -8.65 -21.93 -5.26
N GLU A 217 -8.28 -21.85 -3.99
CA GLU A 217 -7.72 -20.62 -3.40
C GLU A 217 -6.39 -20.27 -4.06
N LEU A 218 -5.52 -21.25 -4.26
CA LEU A 218 -4.25 -21.09 -4.96
C LEU A 218 -4.45 -20.66 -6.42
N ALA A 219 -5.37 -21.29 -7.15
CA ALA A 219 -5.65 -20.97 -8.55
C ALA A 219 -6.10 -19.50 -8.72
N ASN A 220 -6.96 -19.00 -7.82
CA ASN A 220 -7.38 -17.60 -7.82
C ASN A 220 -6.19 -16.65 -7.60
N LEU A 221 -5.30 -16.97 -6.65
CA LEU A 221 -4.09 -16.18 -6.38
C LEU A 221 -3.11 -16.22 -7.56
N VAL A 222 -2.94 -17.37 -8.20
CA VAL A 222 -2.11 -17.53 -9.40
C VAL A 222 -2.66 -16.74 -10.57
N SER A 223 -3.98 -16.75 -10.78
CA SER A 223 -4.64 -15.94 -11.81
C SER A 223 -4.40 -14.44 -11.58
N ALA A 224 -4.60 -13.96 -10.34
CA ALA A 224 -4.31 -12.58 -9.96
C ALA A 224 -2.82 -12.23 -10.11
N ALA A 225 -1.91 -13.17 -9.82
CA ALA A 225 -0.47 -12.98 -10.00
C ALA A 225 -0.09 -12.81 -11.47
N LYS A 226 -0.63 -13.67 -12.36
CA LYS A 226 -0.39 -13.59 -13.80
C LYS A 226 -0.85 -12.25 -14.37
N ALA A 227 -2.10 -11.87 -14.09
CA ALA A 227 -2.69 -10.63 -14.59
C ALA A 227 -1.93 -9.36 -14.15
N ASN A 228 -1.35 -9.37 -12.94
CA ASN A 228 -0.65 -8.21 -12.40
C ASN A 228 0.83 -8.14 -12.77
N TYR A 229 1.49 -9.28 -12.98
CA TYR A 229 2.94 -9.35 -13.11
C TYR A 229 3.42 -10.00 -14.41
N LEU A 230 2.92 -11.20 -14.70
CA LEU A 230 3.43 -12.00 -15.83
C LEU A 230 2.92 -11.45 -17.17
N ASP A 231 1.64 -11.10 -17.26
CA ASP A 231 1.02 -10.62 -18.49
C ASP A 231 1.43 -9.16 -18.80
N LYS A 232 1.76 -8.38 -17.75
CA LYS A 232 2.27 -7.00 -17.84
C LYS A 232 3.80 -6.93 -17.89
N ALA A 233 4.46 -8.06 -18.15
CA ALA A 233 5.91 -8.21 -18.14
C ALA A 233 6.65 -7.18 -19.01
N GLU A 234 6.14 -6.88 -20.20
CA GLU A 234 6.77 -5.94 -21.14
C GLU A 234 6.57 -4.48 -20.73
N GLU A 235 5.40 -4.13 -20.19
CA GLU A 235 5.15 -2.80 -19.64
C GLU A 235 6.09 -2.53 -18.45
N ILE A 236 6.18 -3.49 -17.52
CA ILE A 236 7.04 -3.38 -16.33
C ILE A 236 8.51 -3.20 -16.73
N ARG A 237 8.99 -3.84 -17.80
CA ARG A 237 10.38 -3.70 -18.28
C ARG A 237 10.69 -2.33 -18.88
N ARG A 238 9.69 -1.63 -19.40
CA ARG A 238 9.86 -0.33 -20.07
C ARG A 238 9.54 0.83 -19.13
N HIS A 239 8.81 0.58 -18.05
CA HIS A 239 8.40 1.59 -17.10
C HIS A 239 9.55 2.03 -16.19
N TRP A 240 10.04 3.25 -16.42
CA TRP A 240 10.96 3.91 -15.50
C TRP A 240 10.18 4.52 -14.33
N GLY A 241 10.67 4.29 -13.11
CA GLY A 241 10.09 4.86 -11.89
C GLY A 241 10.71 6.19 -11.50
N GLY A 242 10.17 6.80 -10.45
CA GLY A 242 10.71 8.02 -9.85
C GLY A 242 10.53 9.27 -10.72
N GLY A 243 11.46 10.23 -10.60
CA GLY A 243 11.35 11.52 -11.29
C GLY A 243 10.23 12.42 -10.74
N HIS A 244 9.70 12.13 -9.56
CA HIS A 244 8.62 12.91 -8.97
C HIS A 244 9.16 14.20 -8.37
N LEU A 245 8.53 15.34 -8.66
CA LEU A 245 8.87 16.62 -8.04
C LEU A 245 8.36 16.72 -6.60
N SER A 246 8.96 17.63 -5.83
CA SER A 246 8.47 17.98 -4.49
C SER A 246 7.11 18.68 -4.57
N GLN A 247 6.27 18.50 -3.55
CA GLN A 247 4.97 19.17 -3.46
C GLN A 247 5.10 20.70 -3.55
N ARG A 248 6.16 21.29 -2.98
CA ARG A 248 6.45 22.72 -3.13
C ARG A 248 6.65 23.13 -4.60
N SER A 249 7.36 22.31 -5.36
CA SER A 249 7.61 22.55 -6.78
C SER A 249 6.34 22.33 -7.60
N ASN A 250 5.56 21.29 -7.31
CA ASN A 250 4.26 21.04 -7.94
C ASN A 250 3.29 22.21 -7.71
N HIS A 251 3.20 22.73 -6.49
CA HIS A 251 2.37 23.90 -6.19
C HIS A 251 2.82 25.15 -6.96
N LYS A 252 4.15 25.35 -7.11
CA LYS A 252 4.69 26.46 -7.90
C LYS A 252 4.32 26.33 -9.39
N LEU A 253 4.42 25.11 -9.95
CA LEU A 253 4.01 24.82 -11.32
C LEU A 253 2.50 24.99 -11.51
N ALA A 254 1.69 24.48 -10.60
CA ALA A 254 0.23 24.63 -10.62
C ALA A 254 -0.19 26.11 -10.55
N LYS A 255 0.46 26.91 -9.69
CA LYS A 255 0.22 28.36 -9.62
C LYS A 255 0.57 29.06 -10.94
N ARG A 256 1.70 28.71 -11.56
CA ARG A 256 2.09 29.24 -12.88
C ARG A 256 1.12 28.85 -13.98
N ALA A 257 0.69 27.58 -14.01
CA ALA A 257 -0.30 27.09 -14.97
C ALA A 257 -1.64 27.81 -14.80
N LYS A 258 -2.09 28.04 -13.55
CA LYS A 258 -3.29 28.82 -13.28
C LYS A 258 -3.16 30.26 -13.79
N ILE A 259 -2.04 30.93 -13.54
CA ILE A 259 -1.81 32.30 -14.04
C ILE A 259 -1.81 32.32 -15.56
N ALA A 260 -1.12 31.39 -16.22
CA ALA A 260 -1.08 31.30 -17.68
C ALA A 260 -2.47 31.02 -18.29
N ALA A 261 -3.29 30.20 -17.64
CA ALA A 261 -4.66 29.93 -18.08
C ALA A 261 -5.61 31.14 -17.94
N LEU A 262 -5.31 32.06 -17.00
CA LEU A 262 -6.06 33.31 -16.85
C LEU A 262 -5.63 34.38 -17.87
N GLN A 263 -4.44 34.25 -18.49
CA GLN A 263 -4.03 35.17 -19.54
C GLN A 263 -4.69 34.76 -20.87
N PRO A 264 -5.32 35.69 -21.61
CA PRO A 264 -5.84 35.38 -22.93
C PRO A 264 -4.70 34.89 -23.81
N LYS A 265 -4.89 33.74 -24.48
CA LYS A 265 -3.92 33.28 -25.49
C LYS A 265 -3.75 34.42 -26.51
N PRO A 266 -2.52 34.81 -26.87
CA PRO A 266 -2.33 35.79 -27.93
C PRO A 266 -2.98 35.21 -29.19
N VAL A 267 -3.97 35.94 -29.72
CA VAL A 267 -4.54 35.66 -31.04
C VAL A 267 -3.36 35.78 -31.99
N ALA A 268 -2.98 34.69 -32.67
CA ALA A 268 -2.01 34.75 -33.74
C ALA A 268 -2.53 35.81 -34.73
N ALA A 269 -1.83 36.94 -34.84
CA ALA A 269 -2.17 37.99 -35.78
C ALA A 269 -2.16 37.34 -37.17
N ALA A 270 -3.34 37.25 -37.78
CA ALA A 270 -3.47 36.86 -39.17
C ALA A 270 -2.62 37.83 -40.00
N ALA A 271 -1.68 37.30 -40.76
CA ALA A 271 -0.92 38.08 -41.74
C ALA A 271 -1.93 38.79 -42.68
N PRO A 272 -1.74 40.09 -42.98
CA PRO A 272 -2.64 40.78 -43.88
C PRO A 272 -2.55 40.14 -45.27
N ALA A 273 -3.70 39.73 -45.81
CA ALA A 273 -3.83 39.26 -47.18
C ALA A 273 -3.43 40.39 -48.13
N ALA A 274 -2.51 40.09 -49.05
CA ALA A 274 -2.15 40.98 -50.15
C ALA A 274 -3.40 41.29 -50.97
N ALA A 275 -3.70 42.58 -51.12
CA ALA A 275 -4.74 43.06 -52.02
C ALA A 275 -4.30 42.78 -53.47
N ALA A 276 -5.13 42.05 -54.21
CA ALA A 276 -5.07 41.99 -55.66
C ALA A 276 -5.67 43.29 -56.19
N GLU A 277 -4.87 44.04 -56.93
CA GLU A 277 -5.31 45.08 -57.86
C GLU A 277 -5.85 44.39 -59.11
N ASP A 278 -7.09 44.72 -59.47
CA ASP A 278 -7.79 44.65 -60.77
C ASP A 278 -9.10 45.43 -60.48
N ASP A 279 -9.64 46.39 -61.21
CA ASP A 279 -9.42 47.03 -62.52
C ASP A 279 -10.34 48.27 -62.48
N ASP A 280 -9.96 49.41 -63.09
CA ASP A 280 -10.91 50.30 -63.76
C ASP A 280 -10.16 51.24 -64.73
N GLU A 281 -10.59 51.19 -66.00
CA GLU A 281 -10.22 51.92 -67.23
C GLU A 281 -9.03 51.45 -68.10
#